data_AF-A0A2X2BG74-F1
#
_entry.id   AF-A0A2X2BG74-F1
#
_cell.length_a   1.000
_cell.length_b   1.000
_cell.length_c   1.000
_cell.angle_alpha   90.00
_cell.angle_beta   90.00
_cell.angle_gamma   90.00
#
_symmetry.space_group_name_H-M   'P 1'
#
loop_
_entity.id
_entity.type
_entity.pdbx_description
1 polymer ?
#
loop_
_entity_poly.entity_id
_entity_poly.type
_entity_poly.pdbx_seq_one_letter_code
_entity_poly.pdbx_strand_id
1 'polypeptide(L)'
;MQSRGLEPAPITLNMTLPPDLFMFNNTGLQMQLRYRYTAPAFQDDSRMSISVNDHFIKAYPLERDKKENFIVAYLPLIQGWIENKNLLNIPAVKLGERNQIRFSFDYTNPIPGGSVDQCITYHPVPNTIALDELSSFNFTGNYRHYIALPDLRVYSHAGFPFSRYADLSETLIYVNQSPSPEQLTTLLISLGNIGAQTGYPALNVSLTASLEELSKQEADLLLIGTIPPALNNDKQMNVLIDKARSEITLPSREITIFSHTNYQDLDKRPDSRTSLTSTGSLGTIIGFQSPFFSQRSVVALLADSPQGYRLLNEAISDSGKRDAMHGSVVLVRESGVHSLRVGDTYFVGYLPWWEEVWYVFCFTPYLAGVSCHCRYCAYFSSYLASNENKKPTSSCG
;
A
#
# COMPACT_ATOMS: atom_id res chain seq x y z
N MET A 1 -9.28 -17.76 -13.76
CA MET A 1 -7.88 -18.22 -14.00
C MET A 1 -7.82 -19.74 -13.88
N GLN A 2 -7.01 -20.46 -14.66
CA GLN A 2 -6.94 -21.93 -14.61
C GLN A 2 -5.53 -22.48 -14.89
N SER A 3 -5.27 -23.69 -14.40
CA SER A 3 -4.00 -24.42 -14.61
C SER A 3 -4.27 -25.93 -14.72
N ARG A 4 -3.43 -26.65 -15.48
CA ARG A 4 -3.58 -28.08 -15.73
C ARG A 4 -2.22 -28.77 -15.76
N GLY A 5 -2.13 -29.95 -15.13
CA GLY A 5 -0.91 -30.76 -15.09
C GLY A 5 -1.06 -31.90 -14.08
N LEU A 6 -0.08 -32.81 -14.03
CA LEU A 6 -0.02 -33.79 -12.93
C LEU A 6 0.20 -33.07 -11.60
N GLU A 7 1.12 -32.12 -11.62
CA GLU A 7 1.32 -31.07 -10.63
C GLU A 7 0.95 -29.74 -11.30
N PRO A 8 -0.30 -29.26 -11.14
CA PRO A 8 -0.72 -28.00 -11.73
C PRO A 8 0.14 -26.83 -11.22
N ALA A 9 0.59 -25.96 -12.11
CA ALA A 9 1.29 -24.74 -11.71
C ALA A 9 0.38 -23.88 -10.80
N PRO A 10 0.95 -23.24 -9.75
CA PRO A 10 0.17 -22.45 -8.82
C PRO A 10 -0.44 -21.22 -9.49
N ILE A 11 -1.66 -20.86 -9.08
CA ILE A 11 -2.31 -19.64 -9.57
C ILE A 11 -1.80 -18.48 -8.71
N THR A 12 -1.22 -17.46 -9.35
CA THR A 12 -0.59 -16.33 -8.68
C THR A 12 -1.34 -15.04 -8.99
N LEU A 13 -1.73 -14.30 -7.96
CA LEU A 13 -2.35 -12.99 -8.04
C LEU A 13 -1.38 -11.95 -7.46
N ASN A 14 -1.04 -10.94 -8.25
CA ASN A 14 -0.31 -9.78 -7.76
C ASN A 14 -1.31 -8.64 -7.54
N MET A 15 -1.23 -7.99 -6.38
CA MET A 15 -2.10 -6.85 -6.06
C MET A 15 -1.37 -5.83 -5.17
N THR A 16 -1.71 -4.55 -5.34
CA THR A 16 -1.23 -3.47 -4.47
C THR A 16 -2.41 -2.99 -3.64
N LEU A 17 -2.24 -2.95 -2.31
CA LEU A 17 -3.28 -2.46 -1.43
C LEU A 17 -3.22 -0.94 -1.25
N PRO A 18 -4.37 -0.25 -1.13
CA PRO A 18 -4.39 1.18 -0.86
C PRO A 18 -3.58 1.51 0.40
N PRO A 19 -2.62 2.45 0.33
CA PRO A 19 -1.78 2.80 1.48
C PRO A 19 -2.55 3.57 2.56
N ASP A 20 -3.74 4.08 2.24
CA ASP A 20 -4.61 4.82 3.15
C ASP A 20 -5.55 3.93 3.97
N LEU A 21 -5.48 2.60 3.81
CA LEU A 21 -6.28 1.67 4.61
C LEU A 21 -5.86 1.76 6.09
N PHE A 22 -6.73 2.29 6.93
CA PHE A 22 -6.53 2.43 8.37
C PHE A 22 -7.20 1.28 9.13
N MET A 23 -6.42 0.64 10.01
CA MET A 23 -6.81 -0.57 10.74
C MET A 23 -6.48 -0.43 12.22
N PHE A 24 -7.49 -0.19 13.05
CA PHE A 24 -7.30 -0.10 14.51
C PHE A 24 -7.55 -1.44 15.24
N ASN A 25 -8.45 -2.30 14.72
CA ASN A 25 -8.89 -3.53 15.40
C ASN A 25 -9.28 -4.65 14.43
N ASN A 26 -8.88 -4.57 13.16
CA ASN A 26 -9.27 -5.56 12.16
C ASN A 26 -8.23 -6.67 12.02
N THR A 27 -8.67 -7.93 12.01
CA THR A 27 -7.81 -9.12 12.12
C THR A 27 -7.27 -9.62 10.78
N GLY A 28 -7.52 -8.92 9.67
CA GLY A 28 -7.02 -9.28 8.35
C GLY A 28 -7.96 -8.91 7.21
N LEU A 29 -7.52 -9.14 5.98
CA LEU A 29 -8.27 -8.96 4.73
C LEU A 29 -9.16 -10.18 4.50
N GLN A 30 -10.47 -9.96 4.48
CA GLN A 30 -11.40 -11.03 4.15
C GLN A 30 -11.34 -11.34 2.65
N MET A 31 -11.10 -12.61 2.33
CA MET A 31 -11.11 -13.16 0.98
C MET A 31 -12.22 -14.19 0.87
N GLN A 32 -13.07 -14.03 -0.12
CA GLN A 32 -14.10 -14.98 -0.54
C GLN A 32 -13.60 -15.69 -1.79
N LEU A 33 -13.15 -16.92 -1.64
CA LEU A 33 -12.53 -17.70 -2.71
C LEU A 33 -13.51 -18.78 -3.20
N ARG A 34 -13.84 -18.73 -4.49
CA ARG A 34 -14.56 -19.79 -5.21
C ARG A 34 -13.58 -20.48 -6.13
N TYR A 35 -13.47 -21.80 -6.02
CA TYR A 35 -12.48 -22.56 -6.77
C TYR A 35 -13.07 -23.85 -7.31
N ARG A 36 -12.42 -24.44 -8.31
CA ARG A 36 -12.77 -25.72 -8.91
C ARG A 36 -11.51 -26.53 -9.06
N TYR A 37 -11.60 -27.82 -8.83
CA TYR A 37 -10.48 -28.74 -8.91
C TYR A 37 -10.95 -30.10 -9.40
N THR A 38 -10.01 -30.90 -9.89
CA THR A 38 -10.28 -32.31 -10.23
C THR A 38 -10.31 -33.10 -8.94
N ALA A 39 -11.42 -33.73 -8.61
CA ALA A 39 -11.52 -34.49 -7.36
C ALA A 39 -10.45 -35.59 -7.32
N PRO A 40 -9.70 -35.74 -6.21
CA PRO A 40 -8.72 -36.81 -6.07
C PRO A 40 -9.42 -38.18 -6.14
N ALA A 41 -8.71 -39.19 -6.65
CA ALA A 41 -9.27 -40.53 -6.85
C ALA A 41 -9.65 -41.22 -5.53
N PHE A 42 -8.97 -40.88 -4.44
CA PHE A 42 -9.20 -41.37 -3.09
C PHE A 42 -9.14 -40.20 -2.11
N GLN A 43 -9.65 -40.38 -0.90
CA GLN A 43 -9.45 -39.39 0.16
C GLN A 43 -7.98 -39.48 0.61
N ASP A 44 -7.20 -38.44 0.33
CA ASP A 44 -5.76 -38.38 0.58
C ASP A 44 -5.35 -37.00 1.13
N ASP A 45 -4.04 -36.74 1.19
CA ASP A 45 -3.47 -35.48 1.68
C ASP A 45 -3.42 -34.37 0.62
N SER A 46 -4.16 -34.51 -0.50
CA SER A 46 -4.28 -33.46 -1.50
C SER A 46 -4.87 -32.19 -0.89
N ARG A 47 -4.27 -31.05 -1.17
CA ARG A 47 -4.60 -29.77 -0.52
C ARG A 47 -4.38 -28.58 -1.43
N MET A 48 -5.18 -27.54 -1.19
CA MET A 48 -4.89 -26.19 -1.67
C MET A 48 -4.21 -25.41 -0.55
N SER A 49 -2.99 -24.94 -0.78
CA SER A 49 -2.30 -24.01 0.11
C SER A 49 -2.40 -22.58 -0.41
N ILE A 50 -2.58 -21.65 0.52
CA ILE A 50 -2.58 -20.20 0.27
C ILE A 50 -1.33 -19.63 0.91
N SER A 51 -0.50 -18.96 0.11
CA SER A 51 0.64 -18.19 0.58
C SER A 51 0.57 -16.73 0.16
N VAL A 52 1.14 -15.87 0.98
CA VAL A 52 1.25 -14.43 0.77
C VAL A 52 2.72 -14.04 0.88
N ASN A 53 3.25 -13.37 -0.16
CA ASN A 53 4.65 -12.94 -0.22
C ASN A 53 5.62 -14.09 0.09
N ASP A 54 5.37 -15.26 -0.53
CA ASP A 54 6.11 -16.52 -0.35
C ASP A 54 6.02 -17.17 1.06
N HIS A 55 5.14 -16.67 1.93
CA HIS A 55 4.88 -17.27 3.23
C HIS A 55 3.55 -18.02 3.30
N PHE A 56 3.56 -19.22 3.87
CA PHE A 56 2.37 -20.03 4.07
C PHE A 56 1.39 -19.38 5.06
N ILE A 57 0.12 -19.28 4.67
CA ILE A 57 -0.97 -18.80 5.54
C ILE A 57 -1.80 -19.97 6.05
N LYS A 58 -2.37 -20.75 5.13
CA LYS A 58 -3.32 -21.82 5.47
C LYS A 58 -3.45 -22.81 4.32
N ALA A 59 -3.72 -24.07 4.65
CA ALA A 59 -4.07 -25.11 3.70
C ALA A 59 -5.50 -25.59 3.92
N TYR A 60 -6.15 -25.99 2.84
CA TYR A 60 -7.50 -26.55 2.80
C TYR A 60 -7.45 -27.90 2.07
N PRO A 61 -8.00 -28.98 2.64
CA PRO A 61 -8.00 -30.28 1.98
C PRO A 61 -8.87 -30.26 0.71
N LEU A 62 -8.44 -30.99 -0.32
CA LEU A 62 -9.20 -31.26 -1.53
C LEU A 62 -10.03 -32.51 -1.33
N GLU A 63 -11.28 -32.34 -0.94
CA GLU A 63 -12.20 -33.45 -0.66
C GLU A 63 -12.77 -34.03 -1.96
N ARG A 64 -12.94 -35.35 -2.05
CA ARG A 64 -13.45 -36.00 -3.26
C ARG A 64 -14.92 -35.65 -3.57
N ASP A 65 -15.78 -35.68 -2.55
CA ASP A 65 -17.24 -35.59 -2.70
C ASP A 65 -17.81 -34.20 -2.35
N LYS A 66 -16.97 -33.16 -2.46
CA LYS A 66 -17.36 -31.80 -2.08
C LYS A 66 -18.27 -31.17 -3.13
N LYS A 67 -19.46 -30.76 -2.69
CA LYS A 67 -20.49 -30.17 -3.56
C LYS A 67 -20.23 -28.70 -3.87
N GLU A 68 -19.69 -27.95 -2.92
CA GLU A 68 -19.40 -26.51 -3.05
C GLU A 68 -17.98 -26.19 -2.59
N ASN A 69 -17.23 -25.54 -3.47
CA ASN A 69 -15.84 -25.18 -3.27
C ASN A 69 -15.73 -23.67 -3.01
N PHE A 70 -16.17 -23.29 -1.82
CA PHE A 70 -16.16 -21.92 -1.33
C PHE A 70 -15.41 -21.83 0.00
N ILE A 71 -14.50 -20.87 0.11
CA ILE A 71 -13.73 -20.60 1.33
C ILE A 71 -13.83 -19.12 1.66
N VAL A 72 -14.10 -18.82 2.92
CA VAL A 72 -13.86 -17.50 3.50
C VAL A 72 -12.56 -17.57 4.31
N ALA A 73 -11.53 -16.90 3.83
CA ALA A 73 -10.23 -16.81 4.48
C ALA A 73 -9.98 -15.39 4.96
N TYR A 74 -9.20 -15.25 6.03
CA TYR A 74 -8.71 -13.95 6.51
C TYR A 74 -7.20 -13.93 6.33
N LEU A 75 -6.71 -13.05 5.45
CA LEU A 75 -5.27 -12.85 5.26
C LEU A 75 -4.80 -11.82 6.28
N PRO A 76 -3.80 -12.11 7.12
CA PRO A 76 -3.29 -11.11 8.04
C PRO A 76 -2.78 -9.88 7.27
N LEU A 77 -3.06 -8.70 7.82
CA LEU A 77 -2.68 -7.40 7.26
C LEU A 77 -1.70 -6.73 8.21
N ILE A 78 -0.74 -6.01 7.62
CA ILE A 78 0.12 -5.11 8.40
C ILE A 78 -0.06 -3.71 7.82
N GLN A 79 -0.49 -2.80 8.69
CA GLN A 79 -0.47 -1.38 8.35
C GLN A 79 0.98 -0.90 8.42
N GLY A 80 1.32 -0.01 7.50
CA GLY A 80 2.57 0.77 7.48
C GLY A 80 3.84 -0.02 7.17
N TRP A 81 4.90 0.75 6.93
CA TRP A 81 6.15 0.26 6.38
C TRP A 81 7.02 -0.32 7.50
N ILE A 82 7.37 -1.60 7.36
CA ILE A 82 8.17 -2.33 8.34
C ILE A 82 9.64 -2.14 7.95
N GLU A 83 10.26 -1.08 8.45
CA GLU A 83 11.65 -0.69 8.10
C GLU A 83 12.71 -1.60 8.73
N ASN A 84 12.36 -2.42 9.71
CA ASN A 84 13.28 -3.46 10.18
C ASN A 84 13.32 -4.60 9.15
N LYS A 85 14.37 -4.62 8.32
CA LYS A 85 14.68 -5.77 7.44
C LYS A 85 14.71 -7.11 8.20
N ASN A 86 14.91 -7.10 9.52
CA ASN A 86 14.83 -8.30 10.36
C ASN A 86 13.39 -8.81 10.64
N LEU A 87 12.36 -8.09 10.18
CA LEU A 87 10.95 -8.49 10.19
C LEU A 87 10.44 -8.85 8.77
N LEU A 88 11.35 -9.06 7.79
CA LEU A 88 11.06 -9.52 6.42
C LEU A 88 10.28 -10.85 6.35
N ASN A 89 10.03 -11.52 7.47
CA ASN A 89 9.42 -12.85 7.55
C ASN A 89 7.95 -12.87 8.01
N ILE A 90 7.25 -11.72 8.01
CA ILE A 90 5.87 -11.72 8.49
C ILE A 90 4.93 -12.19 7.36
N PRO A 91 4.16 -13.28 7.58
CA PRO A 91 3.29 -13.86 6.57
C PRO A 91 2.03 -13.01 6.41
N ALA A 92 2.13 -11.81 5.82
CA ALA A 92 1.02 -10.86 5.75
C ALA A 92 1.02 -10.03 4.47
N VAL A 93 -0.16 -9.48 4.15
CA VAL A 93 -0.33 -8.52 3.07
C VAL A 93 0.08 -7.14 3.60
N LYS A 94 0.92 -6.45 2.85
CA LYS A 94 1.48 -5.13 3.17
C LYS A 94 0.75 -4.03 2.43
N LEU A 95 0.47 -2.92 3.09
CA LEU A 95 -0.14 -1.75 2.45
C LEU A 95 0.88 -0.94 1.66
N GLY A 96 0.47 -0.37 0.54
CA GLY A 96 1.34 0.49 -0.28
C GLY A 96 2.48 -0.24 -1.00
N GLU A 97 2.60 -1.56 -0.85
CA GLU A 97 3.54 -2.42 -1.56
C GLU A 97 2.79 -3.39 -2.49
N ARG A 98 3.52 -3.92 -3.48
CA ARG A 98 3.05 -5.03 -4.31
C ARG A 98 3.08 -6.31 -3.49
N ASN A 99 1.93 -6.97 -3.39
CA ASN A 99 1.78 -8.26 -2.73
C ASN A 99 1.54 -9.35 -3.75
N GLN A 100 2.05 -10.53 -3.45
CA GLN A 100 1.79 -11.74 -4.22
C GLN A 100 1.00 -12.73 -3.37
N ILE A 101 -0.17 -13.12 -3.84
CA ILE A 101 -0.98 -14.20 -3.26
C ILE A 101 -0.89 -15.40 -4.20
N ARG A 102 -0.46 -16.54 -3.67
CA ARG A 102 -0.28 -17.77 -4.43
C ARG A 102 -1.20 -18.86 -3.90
N PHE A 103 -1.91 -19.49 -4.82
CA PHE A 103 -2.77 -20.65 -4.57
C PHE A 103 -2.12 -21.86 -5.21
N SER A 104 -1.51 -22.71 -4.39
CA SER A 104 -0.86 -23.95 -4.84
C SER A 104 -1.78 -25.12 -4.57
N PHE A 105 -1.89 -26.03 -5.53
CA PHE A 105 -2.72 -27.23 -5.42
C PHE A 105 -1.81 -28.44 -5.49
N ASP A 106 -1.56 -29.03 -4.34
CA ASP A 106 -0.68 -30.18 -4.18
C ASP A 106 -1.55 -31.44 -4.18
N TYR A 107 -1.38 -32.28 -5.20
CA TYR A 107 -2.10 -33.56 -5.33
C TYR A 107 -1.21 -34.70 -4.86
N THR A 108 -1.79 -35.60 -4.06
CA THR A 108 -1.19 -36.91 -3.84
C THR A 108 -1.49 -37.75 -5.09
N ASN A 109 -0.49 -37.95 -5.94
CA ASN A 109 -0.60 -38.79 -7.13
C ASN A 109 0.05 -40.15 -6.82
N PRO A 110 -0.64 -41.12 -6.16
CA PRO A 110 -0.05 -42.40 -5.85
C PRO A 110 0.27 -43.14 -7.15
N ILE A 111 1.56 -43.43 -7.35
CA ILE A 111 2.00 -44.32 -8.42
C ILE A 111 1.75 -45.75 -7.93
N PRO A 112 0.83 -46.51 -8.53
CA PRO A 112 0.65 -47.91 -8.15
C PRO A 112 1.96 -48.65 -8.39
N GLY A 113 2.53 -49.23 -7.33
CA GLY A 113 3.73 -50.06 -7.43
C GLY A 113 3.45 -51.30 -8.29
N GLY A 114 4.48 -51.79 -8.98
CA GLY A 114 4.48 -53.12 -9.62
C GLY A 114 5.31 -54.10 -8.80
N SER A 115 4.94 -55.38 -8.80
CA SER A 115 5.82 -56.46 -8.34
C SER A 115 6.55 -57.06 -9.55
N VAL A 116 7.60 -57.85 -9.33
CA VAL A 116 8.30 -58.59 -10.41
C VAL A 116 7.31 -59.48 -11.18
N ASP A 117 6.26 -59.96 -10.50
CA ASP A 117 5.22 -60.82 -11.06
C ASP A 117 4.01 -60.06 -11.63
N GLN A 118 3.92 -58.73 -11.41
CA GLN A 118 2.76 -57.93 -11.80
C GLN A 118 3.17 -56.53 -12.29
N CYS A 119 3.44 -56.44 -13.59
CA CYS A 119 3.63 -55.16 -14.29
C CYS A 119 2.28 -54.47 -14.47
N ILE A 120 2.05 -53.37 -13.75
CA ILE A 120 0.85 -52.54 -13.90
C ILE A 120 1.21 -51.33 -14.77
N THR A 121 0.60 -51.22 -15.95
CA THR A 121 0.66 -50.01 -16.76
C THR A 121 -0.35 -49.00 -16.22
N TYR A 122 0.10 -47.84 -15.78
CA TYR A 122 -0.78 -46.73 -15.40
C TYR A 122 -0.52 -45.53 -16.29
N HIS A 123 -1.59 -44.81 -16.65
CA HIS A 123 -1.53 -43.56 -17.38
C HIS A 123 -1.91 -42.43 -16.44
N PRO A 124 -0.98 -41.53 -16.09
CA PRO A 124 -1.29 -40.46 -15.16
C PRO A 124 -2.19 -39.43 -15.86
N VAL A 125 -3.35 -39.14 -15.25
CA VAL A 125 -4.32 -38.18 -15.79
C VAL A 125 -4.01 -36.81 -15.21
N PRO A 126 -3.90 -35.75 -16.03
CA PRO A 126 -3.63 -34.42 -15.54
C PRO A 126 -4.79 -33.86 -14.72
N ASN A 127 -4.47 -33.29 -13.57
CA ASN A 127 -5.39 -32.53 -12.73
C ASN A 127 -5.61 -31.14 -13.33
N THR A 128 -6.84 -30.63 -13.21
CA THR A 128 -7.23 -29.29 -13.62
C THR A 128 -7.72 -28.51 -12.41
N ILE A 129 -7.26 -27.26 -12.29
CA ILE A 129 -7.66 -26.34 -11.23
C ILE A 129 -8.11 -25.01 -11.85
N ALA A 130 -9.06 -24.34 -11.19
CA ALA A 130 -9.51 -23.02 -11.60
C ALA A 130 -9.96 -22.19 -10.39
N LEU A 131 -9.68 -20.89 -10.44
CA LEU A 131 -10.31 -19.90 -9.57
C LEU A 131 -11.42 -19.20 -10.35
N ASP A 132 -12.59 -19.10 -9.72
CA ASP A 132 -13.78 -18.47 -10.26
C ASP A 132 -13.66 -16.94 -10.19
N GLU A 133 -14.24 -16.26 -11.18
CA GLU A 133 -14.26 -14.80 -11.32
C GLU A 133 -15.11 -14.12 -10.24
N LEU A 134 -16.05 -14.85 -9.64
CA LEU A 134 -16.84 -14.37 -8.50
C LEU A 134 -16.08 -14.40 -7.16
N SER A 135 -14.81 -14.81 -7.16
CA SER A 135 -13.93 -14.66 -6.00
C SER A 135 -13.62 -13.18 -5.75
N SER A 136 -13.65 -12.74 -4.49
CA SER A 136 -13.49 -11.31 -4.16
C SER A 136 -12.72 -11.10 -2.87
N PHE A 137 -12.09 -9.93 -2.77
CA PHE A 137 -11.54 -9.39 -1.53
C PHE A 137 -12.49 -8.31 -1.03
N ASN A 138 -12.84 -8.37 0.26
CA ASN A 138 -13.75 -7.41 0.84
C ASN A 138 -12.95 -6.29 1.52
N PHE A 139 -12.99 -5.10 0.92
CA PHE A 139 -12.45 -3.86 1.48
C PHE A 139 -13.54 -2.95 2.06
N THR A 140 -14.79 -3.39 2.05
CA THR A 140 -15.96 -2.59 2.42
C THR A 140 -16.33 -2.81 3.89
N GLY A 141 -16.76 -1.74 4.57
CA GLY A 141 -17.41 -1.81 5.88
C GLY A 141 -16.48 -1.47 7.06
N ASN A 142 -15.52 -2.35 7.35
CA ASN A 142 -14.68 -2.23 8.56
C ASN A 142 -13.34 -1.49 8.34
N TYR A 143 -13.01 -1.14 7.10
CA TYR A 143 -11.79 -0.39 6.81
C TYR A 143 -12.11 1.10 6.68
N ARG A 144 -11.29 1.92 7.32
CA ARG A 144 -11.32 3.37 7.14
C ARG A 144 -10.23 3.75 6.14
N HIS A 145 -10.43 4.85 5.44
CA HIS A 145 -9.39 5.46 4.61
C HIS A 145 -8.87 6.69 5.34
N TYR A 146 -7.66 6.63 5.85
CA TYR A 146 -7.01 7.70 6.59
C TYR A 146 -5.48 7.56 6.54
N ILE A 147 -4.80 8.60 6.08
CA ILE A 147 -3.34 8.62 5.94
C ILE A 147 -2.75 9.99 6.28
N ALA A 148 -1.57 9.97 6.90
CA ALA A 148 -0.76 11.17 7.12
C ALA A 148 0.15 11.42 5.91
N LEU A 149 0.08 12.63 5.37
CA LEU A 149 0.91 13.13 4.26
C LEU A 149 1.61 14.43 4.69
N PRO A 150 2.66 14.89 4.01
CA PRO A 150 3.31 14.28 2.84
C PRO A 150 4.22 13.09 3.22
N ASP A 151 4.11 12.01 2.46
CA ASP A 151 5.05 10.89 2.48
C ASP A 151 5.28 10.36 1.05
N LEU A 152 6.45 10.62 0.48
CA LEU A 152 6.78 10.23 -0.89
C LEU A 152 7.01 8.73 -1.06
N ARG A 153 7.07 7.94 0.03
CA ARG A 153 7.06 6.46 -0.04
C ARG A 153 5.79 5.94 -0.70
N VAL A 154 4.63 6.51 -0.33
CA VAL A 154 3.35 6.04 -0.88
C VAL A 154 3.16 6.45 -2.33
N TYR A 155 3.79 7.55 -2.75
CA TYR A 155 3.86 7.92 -4.16
C TYR A 155 4.77 6.97 -4.95
N SER A 156 6.01 6.73 -4.48
CA SER A 156 6.97 5.90 -5.22
C SER A 156 6.52 4.44 -5.37
N HIS A 157 5.93 3.87 -4.32
CA HIS A 157 5.54 2.46 -4.32
C HIS A 157 4.10 2.18 -4.74
N ALA A 158 3.15 3.06 -4.44
CA ALA A 158 1.75 2.81 -4.73
C ALA A 158 1.16 3.79 -5.75
N GLY A 159 1.89 4.83 -6.18
CA GLY A 159 1.35 5.89 -7.02
C GLY A 159 0.31 6.76 -6.31
N PHE A 160 0.22 6.70 -4.98
CA PHE A 160 -0.74 7.46 -4.20
C PHE A 160 -0.32 8.93 -4.13
N PRO A 161 -1.25 9.91 -4.19
CA PRO A 161 -2.72 9.77 -4.13
C PRO A 161 -3.41 9.45 -5.47
N PHE A 162 -2.68 9.47 -6.59
CA PHE A 162 -3.28 9.30 -7.92
C PHE A 162 -3.88 7.90 -8.15
N SER A 163 -3.40 6.90 -7.42
CA SER A 163 -3.89 5.52 -7.47
C SER A 163 -5.13 5.23 -6.63
N ARG A 164 -5.81 6.24 -6.07
CA ARG A 164 -7.12 6.08 -5.39
C ARG A 164 -8.13 5.36 -6.29
N TYR A 165 -8.16 5.74 -7.56
CA TYR A 165 -8.94 5.08 -8.60
C TYR A 165 -8.00 4.52 -9.67
N ALA A 166 -8.28 3.32 -10.15
CA ALA A 166 -7.39 2.60 -11.06
C ALA A 166 -7.20 3.33 -12.41
N ASP A 167 -8.19 4.11 -12.85
CA ASP A 167 -8.19 4.90 -14.09
C ASP A 167 -7.59 6.31 -13.93
N LEU A 168 -7.17 6.67 -12.71
CA LEU A 168 -6.65 7.99 -12.32
C LEU A 168 -7.66 9.13 -12.53
N SER A 169 -8.96 8.84 -12.45
CA SER A 169 -10.06 9.81 -12.63
C SER A 169 -9.99 11.07 -11.75
N GLU A 170 -9.40 10.96 -10.56
CA GLU A 170 -9.21 12.11 -9.65
C GLU A 170 -7.84 12.78 -9.81
N THR A 171 -7.22 12.71 -10.99
CA THR A 171 -5.89 13.28 -11.26
C THR A 171 -5.96 14.43 -12.26
N LEU A 172 -5.45 15.58 -11.84
CA LEU A 172 -5.16 16.73 -12.70
C LEU A 172 -3.64 16.82 -12.90
N ILE A 173 -3.21 16.94 -14.14
CA ILE A 173 -1.81 17.06 -14.50
C ILE A 173 -1.56 18.47 -14.99
N TYR A 174 -0.63 19.16 -14.34
CA TYR A 174 -0.15 20.45 -14.80
C TYR A 174 1.19 20.30 -15.50
N VAL A 175 1.25 20.79 -16.74
CA VAL A 175 2.49 20.92 -17.50
C VAL A 175 2.52 22.30 -18.16
N ASN A 176 3.71 22.88 -18.31
CA ASN A 176 3.85 24.16 -19.00
C ASN A 176 3.31 24.07 -20.45
N GLN A 177 2.80 25.18 -20.98
CA GLN A 177 2.17 25.28 -22.32
C GLN A 177 3.04 24.69 -23.46
N SER A 178 4.37 24.80 -23.33
CA SER A 178 5.36 24.24 -24.25
C SER A 178 6.33 23.35 -23.47
N PRO A 179 5.99 22.08 -23.21
CA PRO A 179 6.84 21.20 -22.42
C PRO A 179 8.09 20.77 -23.21
N SER A 180 9.21 20.60 -22.51
CA SER A 180 10.40 19.99 -23.13
C SER A 180 10.18 18.48 -23.37
N PRO A 181 10.94 17.87 -24.31
CA PRO A 181 10.88 16.42 -24.52
C PRO A 181 11.11 15.60 -23.24
N GLU A 182 11.98 16.08 -22.34
CA GLU A 182 12.27 15.43 -21.07
C GLU A 182 11.11 15.54 -20.07
N GLN A 183 10.38 16.67 -20.06
CA GLN A 183 9.16 16.82 -19.25
C GLN A 183 8.05 15.90 -19.74
N LEU A 184 7.87 15.78 -21.07
CA LEU A 184 6.94 14.81 -21.67
C LEU A 184 7.33 13.37 -21.34
N THR A 185 8.63 13.05 -21.36
CA THR A 185 9.13 11.74 -20.97
C THR A 185 8.80 11.46 -19.50
N THR A 186 9.01 12.44 -18.63
CA THR A 186 8.69 12.36 -17.19
C THR A 186 7.20 12.13 -16.95
N LEU A 187 6.35 12.81 -17.71
CA LEU A 187 4.90 12.62 -17.70
C LEU A 187 4.53 11.17 -18.02
N LEU A 188 5.00 10.67 -19.16
CA LEU A 188 4.66 9.33 -19.65
C LEU A 188 5.20 8.24 -18.71
N ILE A 189 6.40 8.41 -18.17
CA ILE A 189 6.99 7.48 -17.20
C ILE A 189 6.18 7.50 -15.89
N SER A 190 5.79 8.66 -15.40
CA SER A 190 5.00 8.76 -14.17
C SER A 190 3.64 8.08 -14.31
N LEU A 191 2.93 8.33 -15.42
CA LEU A 191 1.65 7.67 -15.71
C LEU A 191 1.82 6.15 -15.93
N GLY A 192 2.87 5.74 -16.63
CA GLY A 192 3.19 4.31 -16.83
C GLY A 192 3.48 3.61 -15.51
N ASN A 193 4.24 4.25 -14.61
CA ASN A 193 4.54 3.70 -13.30
C ASN A 193 3.29 3.61 -12.42
N ILE A 194 2.45 4.66 -12.35
CA ILE A 194 1.20 4.61 -11.58
C ILE A 194 0.26 3.54 -12.15
N GLY A 195 0.11 3.47 -13.48
CA GLY A 195 -0.71 2.45 -14.14
C GLY A 195 -0.18 1.02 -13.92
N ALA A 196 1.14 0.84 -13.82
CA ALA A 196 1.73 -0.44 -13.46
C ALA A 196 1.42 -0.84 -12.00
N GLN A 197 1.25 0.13 -11.10
CA GLN A 197 0.87 -0.14 -9.70
C GLN A 197 -0.61 -0.43 -9.53
N THR A 198 -1.49 0.26 -10.27
CA THR A 198 -2.94 0.01 -10.25
C THR A 198 -3.33 -1.21 -11.09
N GLY A 199 -2.48 -1.62 -12.03
CA GLY A 199 -2.78 -2.67 -13.01
C GLY A 199 -3.76 -2.21 -14.10
N TYR A 200 -4.01 -0.90 -14.22
CA TYR A 200 -4.95 -0.31 -15.17
C TYR A 200 -4.35 0.96 -15.80
N PRO A 201 -4.51 1.18 -17.12
CA PRO A 201 -3.96 2.36 -17.78
C PRO A 201 -4.61 3.67 -17.29
N ALA A 202 -3.84 4.75 -17.32
CA ALA A 202 -4.31 6.11 -17.01
C ALA A 202 -5.25 6.66 -18.10
N LEU A 203 -6.50 6.24 -18.09
CA LEU A 203 -7.49 6.59 -19.13
C LEU A 203 -8.26 7.88 -18.84
N ASN A 204 -8.36 8.28 -17.57
CA ASN A 204 -9.28 9.34 -17.14
C ASN A 204 -8.54 10.51 -16.47
N VAL A 205 -7.34 10.82 -16.96
CA VAL A 205 -6.53 11.94 -16.47
C VAL A 205 -6.86 13.24 -17.20
N SER A 206 -6.88 14.35 -16.46
CA SER A 206 -7.03 15.69 -17.05
C SER A 206 -5.66 16.35 -17.20
N LEU A 207 -5.35 16.91 -18.37
CA LEU A 207 -4.11 17.63 -18.63
C LEU A 207 -4.41 19.12 -18.84
N THR A 208 -3.71 19.99 -18.11
CA THR A 208 -3.87 21.44 -18.22
C THR A 208 -2.53 22.17 -18.21
N ALA A 209 -2.51 23.33 -18.85
CA ALA A 209 -1.47 24.34 -18.71
C ALA A 209 -2.01 25.63 -18.04
N SER A 210 -3.30 25.68 -17.70
CA SER A 210 -3.96 26.84 -17.14
C SER A 210 -3.90 26.82 -15.62
N LEU A 211 -3.37 27.89 -15.03
CA LEU A 211 -3.32 28.04 -13.57
C LEU A 211 -4.71 28.20 -12.95
N GLU A 212 -5.67 28.75 -13.69
CA GLU A 212 -7.02 28.95 -13.19
C GLU A 212 -7.75 27.63 -12.99
N GLU A 213 -7.49 26.64 -13.84
CA GLU A 213 -8.12 25.32 -13.79
C GLU A 213 -7.71 24.53 -12.54
N LEU A 214 -6.50 24.79 -12.00
CA LEU A 214 -5.99 24.14 -10.78
C LEU A 214 -6.90 24.34 -9.56
N SER A 215 -7.60 25.47 -9.50
CA SER A 215 -8.49 25.82 -8.38
C SER A 215 -9.94 25.37 -8.60
N LYS A 216 -10.30 24.97 -9.82
CA LYS A 216 -11.70 24.68 -10.21
C LYS A 216 -12.06 23.20 -10.07
N GLN A 217 -11.07 22.32 -10.17
CA GLN A 217 -11.28 20.86 -10.15
C GLN A 217 -10.75 20.26 -8.85
N GLU A 218 -11.62 19.57 -8.11
CA GLU A 218 -11.26 18.86 -6.87
C GLU A 218 -10.52 17.55 -7.21
N ALA A 219 -9.26 17.66 -7.59
CA ALA A 219 -8.40 16.55 -7.99
C ALA A 219 -7.02 16.65 -7.33
N ASP A 220 -6.34 15.52 -7.23
CA ASP A 220 -4.93 15.48 -6.85
C ASP A 220 -4.08 15.97 -8.03
N LEU A 221 -3.06 16.79 -7.73
CA LEU A 221 -2.30 17.51 -8.76
C LEU A 221 -0.91 16.89 -8.97
N LEU A 222 -0.67 16.37 -10.18
CA LEU A 222 0.67 15.99 -10.64
C LEU A 222 1.26 17.16 -11.43
N LEU A 223 2.28 17.79 -10.86
CA LEU A 223 2.96 18.92 -11.48
C LEU A 223 4.27 18.47 -12.11
N ILE A 224 4.52 18.85 -13.36
CA ILE A 224 5.79 18.57 -14.04
C ILE A 224 6.35 19.88 -14.57
N GLY A 225 7.57 20.22 -14.13
CA GLY A 225 8.23 21.44 -14.58
C GLY A 225 8.59 22.39 -13.46
N THR A 226 7.95 23.55 -13.48
CA THR A 226 8.19 24.64 -12.51
C THR A 226 6.94 24.85 -11.68
N ILE A 227 7.09 24.99 -10.36
CA ILE A 227 5.96 25.29 -9.48
C ILE A 227 5.49 26.72 -9.77
N PRO A 228 4.22 26.93 -10.16
CA PRO A 228 3.70 28.25 -10.40
C PRO A 228 3.52 29.02 -9.08
N PRO A 229 3.62 30.36 -9.10
CA PRO A 229 3.45 31.19 -7.90
C PRO A 229 2.13 30.96 -7.16
N ALA A 230 1.06 30.61 -7.88
CA ALA A 230 -0.26 30.31 -7.29
C ALA A 230 -0.25 29.10 -6.32
N LEU A 231 0.72 28.19 -6.48
CA LEU A 231 0.94 27.05 -5.56
C LEU A 231 2.06 27.32 -4.56
N ASN A 232 2.78 28.44 -4.72
CA ASN A 232 3.86 28.84 -3.85
C ASN A 232 3.30 29.62 -2.66
N ASN A 233 2.95 28.91 -1.57
CA ASN A 233 2.67 29.57 -0.31
C ASN A 233 4.01 30.06 0.27
N ASP A 234 4.36 31.32 -0.05
CA ASP A 234 5.67 32.00 0.00
C ASP A 234 6.58 31.77 1.23
N LYS A 235 6.07 31.21 2.33
CA LYS A 235 6.85 30.97 3.57
C LYS A 235 7.35 29.54 3.77
N GLN A 236 6.66 28.53 3.22
CA GLN A 236 7.05 27.14 3.44
C GLN A 236 7.93 26.62 2.29
N MET A 237 7.63 26.96 1.04
CA MET A 237 8.26 26.38 -0.16
C MET A 237 9.66 26.94 -0.46
N ASN A 238 9.86 28.25 -0.34
CA ASN A 238 11.20 28.85 -0.46
C ASN A 238 12.12 28.33 0.65
N VAL A 239 11.57 28.14 1.85
CA VAL A 239 12.27 27.49 2.97
C VAL A 239 12.52 26.01 2.67
N LEU A 240 11.62 25.28 2.01
CA LEU A 240 11.81 23.88 1.59
C LEU A 240 12.95 23.71 0.58
N ILE A 241 13.00 24.55 -0.45
CA ILE A 241 14.03 24.48 -1.50
C ILE A 241 15.37 25.02 -0.99
N ASP A 242 15.38 26.12 -0.24
CA ASP A 242 16.60 26.68 0.33
C ASP A 242 17.13 25.84 1.50
N LYS A 243 16.27 25.21 2.31
CA LYS A 243 16.68 24.19 3.30
C LYS A 243 17.11 22.89 2.64
N ALA A 244 16.42 22.40 1.61
CA ALA A 244 16.91 21.22 0.89
C ALA A 244 18.29 21.46 0.25
N ARG A 245 18.58 22.71 -0.16
CA ARG A 245 19.89 23.13 -0.65
C ARG A 245 20.92 23.37 0.46
N SER A 246 20.52 23.83 1.66
CA SER A 246 21.43 24.21 2.75
C SER A 246 21.56 23.18 3.89
N GLU A 247 20.60 22.28 4.08
CA GLU A 247 20.53 21.24 5.10
C GLU A 247 20.88 19.85 4.54
N ILE A 248 21.97 19.77 3.76
CA ILE A 248 22.69 18.51 3.46
C ILE A 248 23.57 18.12 4.67
N THR A 249 23.10 18.31 5.90
CA THR A 249 23.92 18.16 7.12
C THR A 249 23.20 17.59 8.34
N LEU A 250 22.07 16.91 8.13
CA LEU A 250 21.40 16.18 9.20
C LEU A 250 21.24 14.72 8.79
N PRO A 251 21.67 13.75 9.61
CA PRO A 251 21.24 12.38 9.41
C PRO A 251 19.71 12.35 9.59
N SER A 252 18.97 12.07 8.51
CA SER A 252 17.55 11.75 8.63
C SER A 252 17.46 10.39 9.33
N ARG A 253 16.92 10.38 10.54
CA ARG A 253 16.43 9.12 11.12
C ARG A 253 15.04 8.87 10.54
N GLU A 254 14.89 7.71 9.91
CA GLU A 254 13.59 7.21 9.45
C GLU A 254 12.66 7.07 10.65
N ILE A 255 11.55 7.82 10.62
CA ILE A 255 10.51 7.76 11.65
C ILE A 255 9.41 6.85 11.11
N THR A 256 9.15 5.79 11.88
CA THR A 256 8.11 4.80 11.63
C THR A 256 6.74 5.48 11.65
N ILE A 257 5.87 5.12 10.70
CA ILE A 257 4.53 5.71 10.49
C ILE A 257 3.56 5.45 11.68
N PHE A 258 4.02 4.74 12.73
CA PHE A 258 3.23 4.42 13.93
C PHE A 258 3.60 5.18 15.21
N SER A 259 4.54 6.15 15.18
CA SER A 259 4.82 6.93 16.38
C SER A 259 3.94 8.19 16.46
N HIS A 260 2.73 8.07 17.00
CA HIS A 260 2.01 9.24 17.57
C HIS A 260 2.73 9.78 18.82
N THR A 261 3.74 9.06 19.31
CA THR A 261 4.57 9.43 20.46
C THR A 261 5.69 10.42 20.15
N ASN A 262 5.94 10.77 18.90
CA ASN A 262 6.94 11.81 18.59
C ASN A 262 6.29 13.19 18.39
N TYR A 263 5.32 13.49 19.27
CA TYR A 263 4.86 14.84 19.59
C TYR A 263 5.87 15.60 20.48
N GLN A 264 7.05 15.02 20.74
CA GLN A 264 8.13 15.70 21.45
C GLN A 264 9.15 16.22 20.45
N ASP A 265 9.41 17.53 20.55
CA ASP A 265 10.50 18.35 19.99
C ASP A 265 11.93 17.81 20.27
N LEU A 266 12.11 16.52 20.52
CA LEU A 266 13.36 15.87 20.83
C LEU A 266 13.92 15.17 19.57
N ASP A 267 14.46 15.97 18.65
CA ASP A 267 15.67 15.63 17.87
C ASP A 267 16.09 16.78 16.93
N LYS A 268 16.05 18.02 17.43
CA LYS A 268 16.68 19.19 16.80
C LYS A 268 18.14 19.35 17.24
N ARG A 269 18.99 18.33 17.02
CA ARG A 269 20.45 18.48 17.16
C ARG A 269 21.16 17.99 15.89
N PRO A 270 21.78 18.89 15.10
CA PRO A 270 22.65 18.49 14.01
C PRO A 270 23.96 17.95 14.56
N ASP A 271 24.24 16.69 14.28
CA ASP A 271 25.60 16.16 14.36
C ASP A 271 26.23 16.26 12.97
N SER A 272 27.31 17.04 12.91
CA SER A 272 28.19 17.30 11.76
C SER A 272 27.62 18.09 10.55
N ARG A 273 28.03 19.37 10.47
CA ARG A 273 27.92 20.21 9.28
C ARG A 273 29.03 19.89 8.27
N THR A 274 28.75 19.05 7.28
CA THR A 274 29.56 18.97 6.05
C THR A 274 28.78 19.52 4.85
N SER A 275 29.00 20.81 4.54
CA SER A 275 28.48 21.45 3.34
C SER A 275 29.20 20.91 2.10
N LEU A 276 28.67 19.84 1.52
CA LEU A 276 29.06 19.42 0.17
C LEU A 276 28.12 20.13 -0.81
N THR A 277 28.50 21.34 -1.21
CA THR A 277 27.96 22.02 -2.39
C THR A 277 28.35 21.22 -3.63
N SER A 278 27.60 20.16 -3.91
CA SER A 278 27.73 19.41 -5.15
C SER A 278 26.97 20.17 -6.25
N THR A 279 27.72 20.71 -7.21
CA THR A 279 27.24 21.47 -8.38
C THR A 279 26.84 20.54 -9.53
N GLY A 280 26.12 19.46 -9.24
CA GLY A 280 25.64 18.49 -10.23
C GLY A 280 24.17 18.70 -10.59
N SER A 281 23.75 18.13 -11.72
CA SER A 281 22.35 18.10 -12.15
C SER A 281 21.45 17.50 -11.07
N LEU A 282 20.29 18.11 -10.87
CA LEU A 282 19.39 17.79 -9.77
C LEU A 282 17.96 17.56 -10.27
N GLY A 283 17.43 16.38 -9.98
CA GLY A 283 16.00 16.09 -10.00
C GLY A 283 15.41 16.25 -8.59
N THR A 284 14.14 16.64 -8.48
CA THR A 284 13.47 16.82 -7.19
C THR A 284 12.01 16.39 -7.29
N ILE A 285 11.56 15.63 -6.28
CA ILE A 285 10.15 15.31 -6.06
C ILE A 285 9.71 16.02 -4.79
N ILE A 286 8.62 16.76 -4.84
CA ILE A 286 8.06 17.46 -3.67
C ILE A 286 6.61 17.06 -3.50
N GLY A 287 6.24 16.59 -2.31
CA GLY A 287 4.86 16.33 -1.92
C GLY A 287 4.37 17.37 -0.92
N PHE A 288 3.21 17.96 -1.16
CA PHE A 288 2.58 18.93 -0.23
C PHE A 288 1.05 18.95 -0.39
N GLN A 289 0.35 19.59 0.56
CA GLN A 289 -1.11 19.70 0.52
C GLN A 289 -1.55 20.68 -0.57
N SER A 290 -2.65 20.40 -1.26
CA SER A 290 -3.24 21.37 -2.19
C SER A 290 -3.71 22.61 -1.44
N PRO A 291 -3.36 23.83 -1.88
CA PRO A 291 -3.83 25.06 -1.26
C PRO A 291 -5.32 25.31 -1.54
N PHE A 292 -5.90 24.64 -2.54
CA PHE A 292 -7.30 24.82 -2.94
C PHE A 292 -8.24 23.82 -2.24
N PHE A 293 -7.79 22.59 -2.01
CA PHE A 293 -8.61 21.50 -1.46
C PHE A 293 -7.86 20.75 -0.37
N SER A 294 -8.40 20.73 0.85
CA SER A 294 -7.72 20.15 2.02
C SER A 294 -7.54 18.63 1.97
N GLN A 295 -8.37 17.93 1.19
CA GLN A 295 -8.32 16.48 1.01
C GLN A 295 -7.53 16.04 -0.24
N ARG A 296 -6.88 16.98 -0.93
CA ARG A 296 -6.08 16.73 -2.13
C ARG A 296 -4.62 17.09 -1.91
N SER A 297 -3.76 16.39 -2.62
CA SER A 297 -2.31 16.57 -2.53
C SER A 297 -1.72 17.00 -3.86
N VAL A 298 -0.56 17.64 -3.80
CA VAL A 298 0.25 17.99 -4.96
C VAL A 298 1.54 17.19 -4.89
N VAL A 299 1.89 16.53 -6.00
CA VAL A 299 3.21 15.94 -6.20
C VAL A 299 3.86 16.66 -7.38
N ALA A 300 4.98 17.32 -7.11
CA ALA A 300 5.72 18.10 -8.09
C ALA A 300 7.02 17.37 -8.48
N LEU A 301 7.17 17.12 -9.78
CA LEU A 301 8.35 16.55 -10.43
C LEU A 301 9.12 17.67 -11.12
N LEU A 302 10.26 18.01 -10.53
CA LEU A 302 11.08 19.17 -10.90
C LEU A 302 12.48 18.70 -11.30
N ALA A 303 13.14 19.46 -12.16
CA ALA A 303 14.57 19.32 -12.41
C ALA A 303 15.18 20.65 -12.85
N ASP A 304 16.47 20.81 -12.60
CA ASP A 304 17.24 21.99 -13.00
C ASP A 304 17.73 21.94 -14.46
N SER A 305 17.72 20.76 -15.07
CA SER A 305 18.34 20.49 -16.37
C SER A 305 17.71 19.25 -17.04
N PRO A 306 17.87 19.08 -18.37
CA PRO A 306 17.49 17.85 -19.07
C PRO A 306 18.12 16.58 -18.47
N GLN A 307 19.36 16.69 -18.00
CA GLN A 307 20.05 15.59 -17.31
C GLN A 307 19.41 15.29 -15.93
N GLY A 308 18.96 16.32 -15.20
CA GLY A 308 18.21 16.14 -13.96
C GLY A 308 16.90 15.36 -14.16
N TYR A 309 16.15 15.63 -15.25
CA TYR A 309 14.97 14.83 -15.59
C TYR A 309 15.31 13.38 -15.92
N ARG A 310 16.43 13.11 -16.58
CA ARG A 310 16.88 11.72 -16.82
C ARG A 310 17.14 10.99 -15.52
N LEU A 311 17.87 11.60 -14.59
CA LEU A 311 18.14 11.03 -13.27
C LEU A 311 16.85 10.76 -12.49
N LEU A 312 15.92 11.72 -12.54
CA LEU A 312 14.60 11.60 -11.92
C LEU A 312 13.82 10.40 -12.49
N ASN A 313 13.74 10.29 -13.82
CA ASN A 313 13.02 9.23 -14.50
C ASN A 313 13.59 7.84 -14.22
N GLU A 314 14.91 7.73 -14.16
CA GLU A 314 15.61 6.51 -13.75
C GLU A 314 15.29 6.15 -12.29
N ALA A 315 15.32 7.13 -11.38
CA ALA A 315 15.04 6.90 -9.97
C ALA A 315 13.59 6.47 -9.71
N ILE A 316 12.61 7.02 -10.43
CA ILE A 316 11.21 6.61 -10.31
C ILE A 316 11.00 5.20 -10.87
N SER A 317 11.75 4.79 -11.89
CA SER A 317 11.59 3.48 -12.55
C SER A 317 12.35 2.35 -11.83
N ASP A 318 13.41 2.68 -11.10
CA ASP A 318 14.22 1.71 -10.37
C ASP A 318 13.63 1.41 -8.98
N SER A 319 13.38 0.13 -8.66
CA SER A 319 12.80 -0.26 -7.37
C SER A 319 13.71 0.06 -6.18
N GLY A 320 15.02 -0.16 -6.30
CA GLY A 320 15.96 0.09 -5.21
C GLY A 320 16.12 1.59 -4.91
N LYS A 321 16.06 2.44 -5.94
CA LYS A 321 16.04 3.90 -5.77
C LYS A 321 14.71 4.40 -5.18
N ARG A 322 13.59 3.75 -5.51
CA ARG A 322 12.28 4.06 -4.91
C ARG A 322 12.19 3.76 -3.43
N ASP A 323 12.84 2.69 -2.97
CA ASP A 323 12.90 2.34 -1.54
C ASP A 323 13.52 3.47 -0.70
N ALA A 324 14.44 4.26 -1.29
CA ALA A 324 15.07 5.40 -0.64
C ALA A 324 14.19 6.67 -0.64
N MET A 325 13.05 6.69 -1.36
CA MET A 325 12.18 7.85 -1.50
C MET A 325 11.19 7.96 -0.33
N HIS A 326 11.36 8.95 0.55
CA HIS A 326 10.48 9.14 1.71
C HIS A 326 10.35 10.60 2.13
N GLY A 327 9.42 10.87 3.05
CA GLY A 327 9.22 12.22 3.57
C GLY A 327 8.51 13.15 2.58
N SER A 328 8.81 14.45 2.61
CA SER A 328 8.12 15.45 1.80
C SER A 328 8.91 15.90 0.58
N VAL A 329 10.23 15.72 0.59
CA VAL A 329 11.14 16.12 -0.49
C VAL A 329 12.12 14.98 -0.79
N VAL A 330 12.26 14.63 -2.06
CA VAL A 330 13.28 13.70 -2.54
C VAL A 330 14.17 14.43 -3.54
N LEU A 331 15.48 14.39 -3.29
CA LEU A 331 16.52 14.93 -4.15
C LEU A 331 17.20 13.77 -4.89
N VAL A 332 17.23 13.84 -6.21
CA VAL A 332 17.85 12.83 -7.06
C VAL A 332 19.07 13.44 -7.76
N ARG A 333 20.23 12.85 -7.49
CA ARG A 333 21.52 13.25 -8.06
C ARG A 333 22.24 12.02 -8.59
N GLU A 334 23.37 12.23 -9.27
CA GLU A 334 24.26 11.13 -9.67
C GLU A 334 24.81 10.34 -8.48
N SER A 335 24.98 11.00 -7.32
CA SER A 335 25.43 10.36 -6.08
C SER A 335 24.40 9.43 -5.44
N GLY A 336 23.12 9.54 -5.84
CA GLY A 336 22.03 8.75 -5.28
C GLY A 336 20.77 9.56 -4.99
N VAL A 337 19.86 8.91 -4.26
CA VAL A 337 18.56 9.46 -3.84
C VAL A 337 18.64 9.84 -2.37
N HIS A 338 18.30 11.09 -2.06
CA HIS A 338 18.29 11.62 -0.69
C HIS A 338 16.91 12.17 -0.36
N SER A 339 16.37 11.75 0.77
CA SER A 339 15.01 12.07 1.19
C SER A 339 15.01 12.92 2.44
N LEU A 340 14.09 13.87 2.50
CA LEU A 340 13.98 14.86 3.55
C LEU A 340 12.51 15.01 3.95
N ARG A 341 12.26 15.18 5.24
CA ARG A 341 10.94 15.53 5.77
C ARG A 341 10.98 16.97 6.27
N VAL A 342 10.25 17.83 5.59
CA VAL A 342 10.17 19.26 5.85
C VAL A 342 8.72 19.71 5.76
N GLY A 343 8.30 20.55 6.69
CA GLY A 343 6.93 21.07 6.79
C GLY A 343 6.04 20.27 7.73
N ASP A 344 4.80 20.73 7.86
CA ASP A 344 3.79 20.09 8.69
C ASP A 344 3.13 18.93 7.94
N THR A 345 2.67 17.94 8.70
CA THR A 345 1.82 16.88 8.16
C THR A 345 0.36 17.26 8.14
N TYR A 346 -0.34 16.85 7.09
CA TYR A 346 -1.79 16.90 6.94
C TYR A 346 -2.36 15.49 6.81
N PHE A 347 -3.66 15.36 7.02
CA PHE A 347 -4.34 14.07 6.98
C PHE A 347 -5.38 14.06 5.86
N VAL A 348 -5.35 12.98 5.08
CA VAL A 348 -6.31 12.72 3.99
C VAL A 348 -7.16 11.52 4.35
N GLY A 349 -8.46 11.62 4.10
CA GLY A 349 -9.47 10.63 4.42
C GLY A 349 -10.29 11.00 5.66
N TYR A 350 -11.02 10.01 6.17
CA TYR A 350 -11.93 10.17 7.30
C TYR A 350 -11.61 9.15 8.38
N LEU A 351 -11.28 9.67 9.57
CA LEU A 351 -11.20 8.91 10.79
C LEU A 351 -12.16 9.52 11.81
N PRO A 352 -13.03 8.73 12.44
CA PRO A 352 -13.87 9.25 13.51
C PRO A 352 -13.02 9.74 14.69
N TRP A 353 -13.43 10.87 15.28
CA TRP A 353 -12.69 11.51 16.38
C TRP A 353 -12.45 10.56 17.57
N TRP A 354 -13.39 9.64 17.85
CA TRP A 354 -13.21 8.68 18.94
C TRP A 354 -12.08 7.70 18.64
N GLU A 355 -11.96 7.20 17.40
CA GLU A 355 -10.86 6.31 16.99
C GLU A 355 -9.51 7.03 17.02
N GLU A 356 -9.47 8.30 16.60
CA GLU A 356 -8.27 9.13 16.69
C GLU A 356 -7.81 9.30 18.15
N VAL A 357 -8.74 9.60 19.06
CA VAL A 357 -8.47 9.72 20.49
C VAL A 357 -7.99 8.39 21.07
N TRP A 358 -8.65 7.28 20.75
CA TRP A 358 -8.25 5.94 21.17
C TRP A 358 -6.85 5.57 20.69
N TYR A 359 -6.54 5.92 19.45
CA TYR A 359 -5.24 5.69 18.85
C TYR A 359 -4.15 6.47 19.57
N VAL A 360 -4.34 7.76 19.84
CA VAL A 360 -3.41 8.55 20.67
C VAL A 360 -3.24 7.94 22.07
N PHE A 361 -4.31 7.45 22.68
CA PHE A 361 -4.26 6.81 24.00
C PHE A 361 -3.53 5.46 24.00
N CYS A 362 -3.64 4.64 22.96
CA CYS A 362 -2.97 3.34 22.87
C CYS A 362 -1.45 3.46 22.77
N PHE A 363 -0.96 4.51 22.12
CA PHE A 363 0.48 4.72 21.93
C PHE A 363 1.13 5.56 23.03
N THR A 364 0.35 6.22 23.90
CA THR A 364 0.91 7.01 25.01
C THR A 364 1.02 6.13 26.28
N PRO A 365 2.22 5.65 26.68
CA PRO A 365 2.38 4.68 27.76
C PRO A 365 1.83 5.15 29.12
N TYR A 366 1.81 6.46 29.38
CA TYR A 366 1.26 7.04 30.60
C TYR A 366 -0.28 7.03 30.65
N LEU A 367 -0.94 7.04 29.49
CA LEU A 367 -2.41 7.01 29.38
C LEU A 367 -2.95 5.59 29.15
N ALA A 368 -2.10 4.67 28.68
CA ALA A 368 -2.41 3.25 28.55
C ALA A 368 -2.84 2.60 29.89
N GLY A 369 -2.33 3.09 31.02
CA GLY A 369 -2.75 2.66 32.36
C GLY A 369 -4.21 2.99 32.68
N VAL A 370 -4.74 4.09 32.15
CA VAL A 370 -6.14 4.51 32.35
C VAL A 370 -7.07 3.81 31.34
N SER A 371 -6.61 3.59 30.11
CA SER A 371 -7.39 2.90 29.07
C SER A 371 -7.57 1.40 29.34
N CYS A 372 -6.60 0.74 29.99
CA CYS A 372 -6.73 -0.66 30.39
C CYS A 372 -7.86 -0.88 31.42
N HIS A 373 -8.09 0.09 32.31
CA HIS A 373 -9.21 0.06 33.26
C HIS A 373 -10.57 0.28 32.55
N CYS A 374 -10.58 1.10 31.49
CA CYS A 374 -11.80 1.38 30.72
C CYS A 374 -12.21 0.18 29.82
N ARG A 375 -11.25 -0.65 29.39
CA ARG A 375 -11.51 -1.86 28.58
C ARG A 375 -12.33 -2.91 29.35
N TYR A 376 -12.18 -2.98 30.68
CA TYR A 376 -13.01 -3.85 31.54
C TYR A 376 -14.44 -3.32 31.69
N CYS A 377 -14.63 -2.00 31.82
CA CYS A 377 -15.96 -1.39 31.95
C CYS A 377 -16.75 -1.38 30.62
N ALA A 378 -16.11 -1.16 29.48
CA ALA A 378 -16.78 -1.13 28.18
C ALA A 378 -17.26 -2.53 27.74
N TYR A 379 -16.48 -3.59 28.03
CA TYR A 379 -16.92 -4.97 27.81
C TYR A 379 -18.09 -5.36 28.73
N PHE A 380 -18.09 -4.89 29.98
CA PHE A 380 -19.19 -5.17 30.92
C PHE A 380 -20.49 -4.44 30.54
N SER A 381 -20.40 -3.20 30.06
CA SER A 381 -21.55 -2.40 29.63
C SER A 381 -22.19 -2.92 28.34
N SER A 382 -21.39 -3.36 27.37
CA SER A 382 -21.89 -3.97 26.12
C SER A 382 -22.45 -5.39 26.33
N TYR A 383 -21.96 -6.14 27.32
CA TYR A 383 -22.54 -7.43 27.71
C TYR A 383 -23.89 -7.27 28.45
N LEU A 384 -24.06 -6.22 29.26
CA LEU A 384 -25.34 -5.90 29.91
C LEU A 384 -26.40 -5.39 28.92
N ALA A 385 -26.02 -4.53 27.98
CA ALA A 385 -26.93 -4.00 26.96
C ALA A 385 -27.45 -5.08 25.97
N SER A 386 -26.73 -6.20 25.79
CA SER A 386 -27.19 -7.32 24.96
C SER A 386 -28.20 -8.25 25.66
N ASN A 387 -28.37 -8.15 26.99
CA ASN A 387 -29.22 -9.06 27.76
C ASN A 387 -30.55 -8.45 28.23
N GLU A 388 -30.78 -7.15 28.04
CA GLU A 388 -32.06 -6.50 28.39
C GLU A 388 -33.21 -6.75 27.40
N ASN A 389 -32.97 -7.42 26.27
CA ASN A 389 -34.01 -7.77 25.29
C ASN A 389 -34.59 -9.19 25.42
N LYS A 390 -34.34 -9.90 26.53
CA LYS A 390 -35.08 -11.12 26.89
C LYS A 390 -35.97 -10.88 28.10
N LYS A 391 -37.21 -10.47 27.83
CA LYS A 391 -38.31 -10.63 28.80
C LYS A 391 -38.43 -12.13 29.14
N PRO A 392 -38.44 -12.52 30.41
CA PRO A 392 -38.78 -13.89 30.80
C PRO A 392 -40.28 -14.09 30.59
N THR A 393 -40.66 -14.97 29.67
CA THR A 393 -42.00 -15.55 29.64
C THR A 393 -42.13 -16.51 30.81
N SER A 394 -42.81 -16.05 31.86
CA SER A 394 -43.39 -16.89 32.90
C SER A 394 -44.55 -17.71 32.33
N SER A 395 -44.50 -19.04 32.41
CA SER A 395 -45.67 -19.86 32.68
C SER A 395 -45.25 -21.25 33.17
N CYS A 396 -45.76 -21.59 34.35
CA CYS A 396 -45.66 -22.87 35.03
C CYS A 396 -46.09 -24.07 34.17
N GLY A 397 -45.43 -25.19 34.45
CA GLY A 397 -45.84 -26.57 34.20
C GLY A 397 -45.01 -27.46 35.11
#